data_AF-C0ZYZ6-F1
#
_entry.id   AF-C0ZYZ6-F1
#
_cell.length_a   1.000
_cell.length_b   1.000
_cell.length_c   1.000
_cell.angle_alpha   90.00
_cell.angle_beta   90.00
_cell.angle_gamma   90.00
#
_symmetry.space_group_name_H-M   'P 1'
#
loop_
_entity.id
_entity.type
_entity.pdbx_description
1 polymer ?
#
loop_
_entity_poly.entity_id
_entity_poly.type
_entity_poly.pdbx_seq_one_letter_code
_entity_poly.pdbx_strand_id
1 'polypeptide(L)'
;MTKPRRLIATGAFALAATGAAVVGTVVTAPVASAAVAPGDYTFTTVNFGIPSASPASVQNGVLTLFSPLGPLNYQIIDVPGGGFIDSGQGQRYYLGGENFFGPFLIGNNTLTPR
;
A
#
# COMPACT_ATOMS: atom_id res chain seq x y z
N MET A 1 -47.09 -0.04 -22.55
CA MET A 1 -46.66 1.03 -21.63
C MET A 1 -46.43 0.41 -20.26
N THR A 2 -45.21 0.45 -19.74
CA THR A 2 -44.87 0.67 -18.31
C THR A 2 -43.35 0.58 -18.11
N LYS A 3 -42.75 1.69 -17.63
CA LYS A 3 -41.48 1.68 -16.87
C LYS A 3 -41.80 2.19 -15.47
N PRO A 4 -41.24 1.57 -14.43
CA PRO A 4 -40.40 2.32 -13.48
C PRO A 4 -39.13 1.49 -13.12
N ARG A 5 -37.90 2.04 -13.19
CA ARG A 5 -37.15 2.86 -12.19
C ARG A 5 -36.77 2.13 -10.87
N ARG A 6 -35.46 1.84 -10.78
CA ARG A 6 -34.49 1.86 -9.64
C ARG A 6 -34.91 1.30 -8.28
N LEU A 7 -34.07 0.42 -7.70
CA LEU A 7 -33.48 0.59 -6.36
C LEU A 7 -32.37 -0.44 -6.08
N ILE A 8 -31.35 0.03 -5.37
CA ILE A 8 -30.11 -0.63 -4.93
C ILE A 8 -30.44 -1.61 -3.79
N ALA A 9 -29.79 -2.77 -3.72
CA ALA A 9 -29.66 -3.55 -2.48
C ALA A 9 -28.37 -4.36 -2.48
N THR A 10 -27.35 -3.71 -1.93
CA THR A 10 -26.20 -4.27 -1.23
C THR A 10 -26.58 -5.48 -0.37
N GLY A 11 -25.81 -6.55 -0.46
CA GLY A 11 -25.64 -7.51 0.63
C GLY A 11 -26.71 -8.58 0.81
N ALA A 12 -26.34 -9.83 0.53
CA ALA A 12 -26.78 -10.97 1.33
C ALA A 12 -25.77 -12.11 1.18
N PHE A 13 -25.01 -12.30 2.25
CA PHE A 13 -24.27 -13.51 2.54
C PHE A 13 -25.21 -14.72 2.43
N ALA A 14 -24.95 -15.61 1.48
CA ALA A 14 -25.49 -16.97 1.54
C ALA A 14 -24.37 -17.89 1.98
N LEU A 15 -24.28 -18.09 3.30
CA LEU A 15 -23.58 -19.23 3.89
C LEU A 15 -24.23 -20.51 3.38
N ALA A 16 -23.52 -21.25 2.53
CA ALA A 16 -23.79 -22.66 2.28
C ALA A 16 -22.56 -23.45 2.72
N ALA A 17 -22.49 -23.74 4.01
CA ALA A 17 -21.61 -24.76 4.55
C ALA A 17 -22.27 -26.12 4.32
N THR A 18 -21.65 -26.97 3.53
CA THR A 18 -21.94 -28.41 3.54
C THR A 18 -20.62 -29.14 3.40
N GLY A 19 -20.26 -29.84 4.47
CA GLY A 19 -18.94 -30.41 4.68
C GLY A 19 -18.63 -31.57 3.74
N ALA A 20 -17.39 -31.56 3.26
CA ALA A 20 -16.63 -32.77 3.00
C ALA A 20 -15.20 -32.49 3.47
N ALA A 21 -14.72 -33.30 4.41
CA ALA A 21 -13.36 -33.25 4.92
C ALA A 21 -12.38 -33.55 3.78
N VAL A 22 -11.76 -32.49 3.24
CA VAL A 22 -10.52 -32.60 2.48
C VAL A 22 -9.40 -32.30 3.47
N VAL A 23 -8.69 -33.36 3.85
CA VAL A 23 -7.38 -33.31 4.49
C VAL A 23 -6.50 -32.34 3.68
N GLY A 24 -6.24 -31.15 4.24
CA GLY A 24 -5.42 -30.10 3.60
C GLY A 24 -6.09 -28.74 3.34
N THR A 25 -7.12 -28.35 4.09
CA THR A 25 -7.54 -26.94 4.23
C THR A 25 -6.69 -26.28 5.32
N VAL A 26 -6.10 -25.09 5.26
CA VAL A 26 -6.42 -23.85 4.53
C VAL A 26 -5.12 -23.04 4.47
N VAL A 27 -4.63 -22.68 3.29
CA VAL A 27 -4.03 -21.34 3.13
C VAL A 27 -4.49 -20.82 1.77
N THR A 28 -5.78 -20.53 1.64
CA THR A 28 -6.07 -19.24 1.00
C THR A 28 -5.26 -18.25 1.83
N ALA A 29 -4.23 -17.63 1.26
CA ALA A 29 -3.57 -16.49 1.87
C ALA A 29 -4.35 -15.24 1.44
N PRO A 30 -5.42 -14.80 2.14
CA PRO A 30 -5.96 -13.48 1.87
C PRO A 30 -5.15 -12.50 2.69
N VAL A 31 -3.95 -12.14 2.22
CA VAL A 31 -3.39 -10.85 2.61
C VAL A 31 -2.43 -10.38 1.52
N ALA A 32 -3.00 -9.95 0.37
CA ALA A 32 -2.53 -8.71 -0.23
C ALA A 32 -2.91 -7.59 0.74
N SER A 33 -2.13 -7.53 1.80
CA SER A 33 -2.10 -6.48 2.78
C SER A 33 -1.94 -5.12 2.16
N ALA A 34 -2.84 -4.21 2.52
CA ALA A 34 -2.64 -2.77 2.51
C ALA A 34 -1.75 -2.26 1.35
N ALA A 35 -2.15 -2.58 0.11
CA ALA A 35 -1.62 -1.91 -1.06
C ALA A 35 -1.90 -0.41 -0.87
N VAL A 36 -0.86 0.41 -1.00
CA VAL A 36 -1.03 1.86 -0.92
C VAL A 36 -2.00 2.28 -2.02
N ALA A 37 -3.09 2.94 -1.63
CA ALA A 37 -4.12 3.32 -2.59
C ALA A 37 -3.54 4.25 -3.66
N PRO A 38 -4.03 4.17 -4.91
CA PRO A 38 -3.67 5.16 -5.92
C PRO A 38 -4.16 6.56 -5.50
N GLY A 39 -3.34 7.58 -5.75
CA GLY A 39 -3.67 8.96 -5.40
C GLY A 39 -2.46 9.86 -5.28
N ASP A 40 -2.72 11.12 -4.96
CA ASP A 40 -1.67 12.11 -4.69
C ASP A 40 -1.43 12.25 -3.18
N TYR A 41 -0.16 12.35 -2.83
CA TYR A 41 0.32 12.27 -1.46
C TYR A 41 1.39 13.32 -1.18
N THR A 42 1.60 13.58 0.10
CA THR A 42 2.84 14.18 0.60
C THR A 42 3.63 13.08 1.30
N PHE A 43 4.79 12.75 0.76
CA PHE A 43 5.70 11.81 1.38
C PHE A 43 6.62 12.55 2.32
N THR A 44 6.49 12.27 3.61
CA THR A 44 7.33 12.86 4.66
C THR A 44 8.26 11.79 5.18
N THR A 45 9.53 12.09 5.35
CA THR A 45 10.52 11.17 5.91
C THR A 45 11.32 11.87 6.97
N VAL A 46 11.69 11.14 8.03
CA VAL A 46 12.78 11.52 8.92
C VAL A 46 13.83 10.44 8.81
N ASN A 47 15.02 10.78 8.34
CA ASN A 47 16.15 9.87 8.23
C ASN A 47 17.33 10.45 9.01
N PHE A 48 17.92 9.67 9.92
CA PHE A 48 19.02 10.12 10.80
C PHE A 48 18.70 11.44 11.54
N GLY A 49 17.43 11.65 11.90
CA GLY A 49 16.96 12.89 12.55
C GLY A 49 16.73 14.08 11.60
N ILE A 50 16.94 13.91 10.29
CA ILE A 50 16.76 14.96 9.29
C ILE A 50 15.38 14.80 8.64
N PRO A 51 14.43 15.74 8.85
CA PRO A 51 13.14 15.71 8.20
C PRO A 51 13.24 16.15 6.73
N SER A 52 12.42 15.55 5.89
CA SER A 52 12.22 15.91 4.48
C SER A 52 10.77 15.66 4.10
N ALA A 53 10.26 16.44 3.16
CA ALA A 53 8.93 16.23 2.59
C ALA A 53 8.98 16.46 1.08
N SER A 54 8.24 15.67 0.32
CA SER A 54 8.13 15.81 -1.12
C SER A 54 6.72 15.45 -1.59
N PRO A 55 6.17 16.15 -2.61
CA PRO A 55 4.98 15.70 -3.28
C PRO A 55 5.23 14.30 -3.87
N ALA A 56 4.21 13.44 -3.80
CA ALA A 56 4.25 12.11 -4.35
C ALA A 56 2.94 11.75 -5.04
N SER A 57 2.98 10.79 -5.96
CA SER A 57 1.79 10.19 -6.55
C SER A 57 1.97 8.68 -6.57
N VAL A 58 0.91 7.93 -6.29
CA VAL A 58 0.87 6.48 -6.37
C VAL A 58 -0.05 6.09 -7.50
N GLN A 59 0.49 5.39 -8.51
CA GLN A 59 -0.30 4.88 -9.63
C GLN A 59 0.23 3.52 -10.06
N ASN A 60 -0.67 2.55 -10.23
CA ASN A 60 -0.34 1.20 -10.71
C ASN A 60 0.80 0.52 -9.91
N GLY A 61 0.83 0.69 -8.59
CA GLY A 61 1.88 0.13 -7.72
C GLY A 61 3.24 0.81 -7.84
N VAL A 62 3.31 2.00 -8.46
CA VAL A 62 4.52 2.82 -8.54
C VAL A 62 4.32 4.07 -7.70
N LEU A 63 5.27 4.35 -6.81
CA LEU A 63 5.38 5.62 -6.10
C LEU A 63 6.30 6.55 -6.91
N THR A 64 5.76 7.66 -7.36
CA THR A 64 6.51 8.76 -7.99
C THR A 64 6.74 9.86 -6.98
N LEU A 65 8.00 10.12 -6.62
CA LEU A 65 8.42 11.22 -5.77
C LEU A 65 8.88 12.40 -6.60
N PHE A 66 8.27 13.57 -6.42
CA PHE A 66 8.65 14.78 -7.14
C PHE A 66 9.72 15.54 -6.37
N SER A 67 10.98 15.27 -6.70
CA SER A 67 12.13 15.97 -6.15
C SER A 67 12.50 17.20 -7.00
N PRO A 68 13.26 18.17 -6.46
CA PRO A 68 13.79 19.29 -7.26
C PRO A 68 14.69 18.87 -8.43
N LEU A 69 15.27 17.67 -8.37
CA LEU A 69 16.12 17.11 -9.43
C LEU A 69 15.32 16.36 -10.51
N GLY A 70 14.01 16.22 -10.33
CA GLY A 70 13.11 15.49 -11.21
C GLY A 70 12.30 14.41 -10.48
N PRO A 71 11.34 13.79 -11.18
CA PRO A 71 10.55 12.70 -10.65
C PRO A 71 11.41 11.43 -10.45
N LEU A 72 11.26 10.79 -9.30
CA LEU A 72 11.89 9.52 -8.97
C LEU A 72 10.79 8.46 -8.82
N ASN A 73 10.88 7.39 -9.61
CA ASN A 73 9.87 6.35 -9.63
C ASN A 73 10.38 5.12 -8.86
N TYR A 74 9.57 4.65 -7.91
CA TYR A 74 9.88 3.47 -7.10
C TYR A 74 8.76 2.45 -7.22
N GLN A 75 9.13 1.20 -7.50
CA GLN A 75 8.19 0.10 -7.46
C GLN A 75 7.80 -0.16 -5.99
N ILE A 76 6.50 -0.18 -5.72
CA ILE A 76 5.98 -0.62 -4.43
C ILE A 76 5.97 -2.15 -4.43
N ILE A 77 6.57 -2.71 -3.39
CA ILE A 77 6.58 -4.14 -3.11
C ILE A 77 5.58 -4.38 -1.97
N ASP A 78 4.47 -5.02 -2.31
CA ASP A 78 3.40 -5.33 -1.35
C ASP A 78 3.82 -6.49 -0.42
N VAL A 79 3.61 -6.34 0.89
CA VAL A 79 3.95 -7.34 1.91
C VAL A 79 2.95 -7.38 3.03
N PRO A 80 2.59 -8.56 3.59
CA PRO A 80 1.67 -8.69 4.72
C PRO A 80 1.88 -7.61 5.81
N GLY A 81 0.97 -6.65 5.91
CA GLY A 81 1.05 -5.45 6.76
C GLY A 81 1.19 -4.10 6.04
N GLY A 82 1.46 -4.04 4.73
CA GLY A 82 1.65 -2.79 3.99
C GLY A 82 2.38 -2.96 2.66
N GLY A 83 3.20 -1.97 2.31
CA GLY A 83 4.12 -2.03 1.18
C GLY A 83 5.41 -1.30 1.50
N PHE A 84 6.48 -1.60 0.76
CA PHE A 84 7.75 -0.90 0.89
C PHE A 84 8.32 -0.52 -0.49
N ILE A 85 9.24 0.45 -0.48
CA ILE A 85 10.07 0.80 -1.64
C ILE A 85 11.55 0.65 -1.28
N ASP A 86 12.37 0.29 -2.27
CA ASP A 86 13.83 0.30 -2.16
C ASP A 86 14.39 1.46 -2.98
N SER A 87 15.18 2.36 -2.39
CA SER A 87 15.70 3.54 -3.11
C SER A 87 17.02 3.30 -3.87
N GLY A 88 17.43 2.03 -4.00
CA GLY A 88 18.60 1.64 -4.80
C GLY A 88 19.97 1.84 -4.15
N GLN A 89 20.05 2.23 -2.88
CA GLN A 89 21.31 2.43 -2.14
C GLN A 89 21.37 1.64 -0.82
N GLY A 90 20.62 0.54 -0.72
CA GLY A 90 20.49 -0.23 0.52
C GLY A 90 19.51 0.37 1.53
N GLN A 91 18.77 1.42 1.13
CA GLN A 91 17.73 2.02 1.93
C GLN A 91 16.35 1.50 1.54
N ARG A 92 15.57 1.09 2.55
CA ARG A 92 14.21 0.60 2.42
C ARG A 92 13.26 1.48 3.21
N TYR A 93 12.13 1.82 2.62
CA TYR A 93 11.08 2.59 3.26
C TYR A 93 9.81 1.75 3.32
N TYR A 94 9.38 1.34 4.50
CA TYR A 94 8.06 0.75 4.70
C TYR A 94 7.04 1.88 4.69
N LEU A 95 6.18 1.94 3.67
CA LEU A 95 5.31 3.08 3.41
C LEU A 95 4.34 3.32 4.57
N GLY A 96 4.41 4.50 5.18
CA GLY A 96 3.66 4.83 6.39
C GLY A 96 4.28 4.31 7.69
N GLY A 97 5.53 3.84 7.66
CA GLY A 97 6.20 3.20 8.78
C GLY A 97 7.70 3.50 8.84
N GLU A 98 8.51 2.47 9.09
CA GLU A 98 9.93 2.58 9.39
C GLU A 98 10.82 2.68 8.14
N ASN A 99 11.98 3.33 8.29
CA ASN A 99 13.02 3.44 7.27
C ASN A 99 14.27 2.71 7.74
N PHE A 100 14.86 1.89 6.87
CA PHE A 100 16.05 1.11 7.16
C PHE A 100 17.18 1.43 6.18
N PHE A 101 18.43 1.39 6.66
CA PHE A 101 19.62 1.33 5.82
C PHE A 101 20.38 0.05 6.15
N GLY A 102 20.32 -0.93 5.26
CA GLY A 102 20.71 -2.30 5.59
C GLY A 102 19.91 -2.82 6.81
N PRO A 103 20.58 -3.33 7.86
CA PRO A 103 19.90 -3.83 9.05
C PRO A 103 19.54 -2.74 10.08
N PHE A 104 19.90 -1.48 9.84
CA PHE A 104 19.76 -0.41 10.83
C PHE A 104 18.48 0.39 10.60
N LEU A 105 17.67 0.55 11.65
CA LEU A 105 16.56 1.51 11.68
C LEU A 105 17.15 2.93 11.70
N ILE A 106 16.78 3.75 10.70
CA ILE A 106 17.30 5.11 10.53
C ILE A 106 16.22 6.18 10.66
N GLY A 107 14.96 5.78 10.75
CA GLY A 107 13.86 6.68 11.04
C GLY A 107 12.53 6.18 10.52
N ASN A 108 11.66 7.09 10.07
CA ASN A 108 10.30 6.77 9.68
C ASN A 108 9.80 7.63 8.51
N ASN A 109 8.70 7.22 7.91
CA ASN A 109 8.03 7.95 6.86
C ASN A 109 6.52 7.92 7.03
N THR A 110 5.86 8.89 6.44
CA THR A 110 4.40 8.95 6.32
C THR A 110 4.02 9.31 4.89
N LEU A 111 2.87 8.81 4.49
CA LEU A 111 2.31 9.03 3.16
C LEU A 111 0.91 9.62 3.36
N THR A 112 0.83 10.96 3.39
CA THR A 112 -0.40 11.67 3.75
C THR A 112 -1.16 12.05 2.48
N PRO A 113 -2.44 11.64 2.31
CA PRO A 113 -3.26 12.05 1.16
C PRO A 113 -3.34 13.57 1.03
N ARG A 114 -3.37 14.07 -0.21
CA ARG A 114 -3.57 15.49 -0.52
C ARG A 114 -4.97 15.82 -1.03
#